data_AF-A0A950BYB9-F1
#
_entry.id   AF-A0A950BYB9-F1
#
_cell.length_a   1.000
_cell.length_b   1.000
_cell.length_c   1.000
_cell.angle_alpha   90.00
_cell.angle_beta   90.00
_cell.angle_gamma   90.00
#
_symmetry.space_group_name_H-M   'P 1'
#
loop_
_entity.id
_entity.type
_entity.pdbx_description
1 polymer ?
#
loop_
_entity_poly.entity_id
_entity_poly.type
_entity_poly.pdbx_seq_one_letter_code
_entity_poly.pdbx_strand_id
1 'polypeptide(L)' 'MVTLRRPPKYNRSGPMLDPYQVVIRPLITEKATHLSERHNAYTFEVNPVATKTEIKGA' A
#
# COMPACT_ATOMS: atom_id res chain seq x y z
N MET A 1 37.09 2.13 -12.32
CA MET A 1 36.62 1.41 -11.12
C MET A 1 35.38 2.11 -10.59
N VAL A 2 34.19 1.54 -10.76
CA VAL A 2 32.95 2.07 -10.15
C VAL A 2 32.38 0.96 -9.27
N THR A 3 32.48 1.13 -7.95
CA THR A 3 31.80 0.25 -7.00
C THR A 3 30.32 0.61 -6.98
N LEU A 4 29.48 -0.26 -7.54
CA LEU A 4 28.03 -0.17 -7.45
C LEU A 4 27.63 -0.29 -5.96
N ARG A 5 27.38 0.85 -5.31
CA ARG A 5 26.75 0.87 -3.97
C ARG A 5 25.31 0.40 -4.13
N ARG A 6 25.04 -0.89 -3.86
CA ARG A 6 23.67 -1.40 -3.79
C ARG A 6 22.91 -0.62 -2.72
N PRO A 7 21.67 -0.18 -2.99
CA PRO A 7 20.85 0.46 -1.97
C PRO A 7 20.59 -0.54 -0.83
N PRO A 8 20.51 -0.06 0.43
CA PRO A 8 20.19 -0.92 1.56
C PRO A 8 18.79 -1.53 1.39
N LYS A 9 18.68 -2.84 1.60
CA LYS A 9 17.38 -3.52 1.65
C LYS A 9 16.78 -3.31 3.04
N TYR A 10 15.64 -2.62 3.12
CA TYR A 10 14.91 -2.45 4.36
C TYR A 10 14.01 -3.67 4.58
N ASN A 11 14.47 -4.62 5.38
CA ASN A 11 13.62 -5.72 5.85
C ASN A 11 12.77 -5.19 7.00
N ARG A 12 11.45 -5.25 6.84
CA ARG A 12 10.52 -4.95 7.91
C ARG A 12 10.59 -6.07 8.96
N SER A 13 10.72 -5.69 10.21
CA SER A 13 10.53 -6.59 11.35
C SER A 13 9.04 -6.66 11.69
N GLY A 14 8.44 -7.85 11.64
CA GLY A 14 7.04 -8.07 12.00
C GLY A 14 6.42 -9.27 11.27
N PRO A 15 5.25 -9.76 11.72
CA PRO A 15 4.52 -10.80 11.02
C PRO A 15 4.06 -10.30 9.64
N MET A 16 4.06 -11.21 8.67
CA MET A 16 3.51 -10.95 7.34
C MET A 16 1.98 -10.88 7.47
N LEU A 17 1.39 -9.81 6.94
CA LEU A 17 -0.05 -9.59 6.96
C LEU A 17 -0.70 -10.32 5.79
N ASP A 18 -1.83 -10.98 6.05
CA ASP A 18 -2.68 -11.49 4.97
C ASP A 18 -3.37 -10.33 4.22
N PRO A 19 -3.72 -10.46 2.93
CA PRO A 19 -4.37 -9.39 2.16
C PRO A 19 -5.62 -8.80 2.84
N TYR A 20 -6.44 -9.67 3.45
CA TYR A 20 -7.64 -9.28 4.20
C TYR A 20 -7.34 -8.52 5.51
N GLN A 21 -6.11 -8.60 6.01
CA GLN A 21 -5.63 -7.81 7.15
C GLN A 21 -5.00 -6.49 6.73
N VAL A 22 -4.60 -6.35 5.45
CA VAL A 22 -4.03 -5.12 4.89
C VAL A 22 -5.15 -4.13 4.51
N VAL A 23 -6.15 -4.59 3.75
CA VAL A 23 -7.28 -3.77 3.29
C VAL A 23 -8.49 -4.04 4.16
N ILE A 24 -8.94 -3.04 4.91
CA ILE A 24 -10.02 -3.18 5.90
C ILE A 24 -11.39 -2.98 5.23
N ARG A 25 -11.57 -1.86 4.51
CA ARG A 25 -12.82 -1.52 3.82
C ARG A 25 -12.61 -0.42 2.77
N PRO A 26 -13.46 -0.33 1.74
CA PRO A 26 -13.47 0.82 0.84
C PRO A 26 -13.97 2.09 1.54
N LEU A 27 -13.41 3.24 1.17
CA LEU A 27 -13.91 4.54 1.60
C LEU A 27 -14.90 5.08 0.56
N ILE A 28 -16.17 5.21 0.96
CA ILE A 28 -17.23 5.72 0.10
C ILE A 28 -17.51 7.17 0.48
N THR A 29 -16.94 8.09 -0.29
CA THR A 29 -17.12 9.54 -0.16
C THR A 29 -17.15 10.17 -1.54
N GLU A 30 -17.73 11.36 -1.68
CA GLU A 30 -17.76 12.09 -2.97
C GLU A 30 -16.36 12.24 -3.58
N LYS A 31 -15.36 12.54 -2.74
CA LYS A 31 -13.96 12.65 -3.15
C LYS A 31 -13.41 11.30 -3.65
N ALA A 32 -13.75 10.20 -2.99
CA ALA A 32 -13.33 8.87 -3.43
C ALA A 32 -13.95 8.50 -4.77
N THR A 33 -15.24 8.78 -4.96
CA THR A 33 -15.94 8.56 -6.23
C THR A 33 -15.29 9.36 -7.35
N HIS A 34 -14.99 10.64 -7.10
CA HIS A 34 -14.30 11.50 -8.07
C HIS A 34 -12.93 10.95 -8.50
N LEU A 35 -12.16 10.40 -7.55
CA LEU A 35 -10.88 9.75 -7.84
C LEU A 35 -11.05 8.47 -8.67
N SER A 36 -12.08 7.68 -8.38
CA SER A 36 -12.41 6.48 -9.17
C SER A 36 -12.74 6.84 -10.61
N GLU A 37 -13.62 7.82 -10.83
CA GLU A 37 -14.11 8.19 -12.16
C GLU A 37 -13.05 8.86 -13.03
N ARG A 38 -12.26 9.77 -12.47
CA ARG A 38 -11.31 10.58 -13.25
C ARG A 38 -9.91 9.99 -13.32
N HIS A 39 -9.52 9.20 -12.33
CA HIS A 39 -8.14 8.75 -12.17
C HIS A 39 -7.99 7.23 -12.06
N ASN A 40 -9.10 6.47 -12.16
CA ASN A 40 -9.10 5.02 -11.94
C ASN A 40 -8.41 4.66 -10.61
N ALA A 41 -8.63 5.49 -9.58
CA ALA A 41 -7.95 5.41 -8.30
C ALA A 41 -8.97 5.17 -7.19
N TYR A 42 -8.83 4.04 -6.50
CA TYR A 42 -9.72 3.61 -5.42
C TYR A 42 -9.09 3.84 -4.06
N THR A 43 -9.89 4.31 -3.11
CA THR A 43 -9.44 4.62 -1.75
C THR A 43 -9.95 3.59 -0.75
N PHE A 44 -9.05 3.09 0.08
CA PHE A 44 -9.35 2.10 1.11
C PHE A 44 -8.85 2.58 2.47
N GLU A 45 -9.55 2.17 3.52
CA GLU A 45 -8.97 2.13 4.86
C GLU A 45 -8.07 0.91 4.93
N VAL A 46 -6.82 1.13 5.35
CA VAL A 46 -5.78 0.11 5.43
C VAL A 46 -5.24 0.02 6.85
N ASN A 47 -4.67 -1.13 7.18
CA ASN A 47 -4.03 -1.32 8.47
C ASN A 47 -2.85 -0.35 8.64
N PRO A 48 -2.78 0.41 9.76
CA PRO A 48 -1.75 1.44 9.96
C PRO A 48 -0.33 0.90 9.94
N VAL A 49 -0.13 -0.39 10.21
CA VAL A 49 1.20 -0.99 10.15
C VAL A 49 1.57 -1.43 8.72
N ALA A 50 0.64 -1.48 7.77
CA ALA A 50 0.92 -1.96 6.42
C ALA A 50 1.82 -1.00 5.62
N THR A 51 2.77 -1.55 4.88
CA THR A 51 3.66 -0.79 3.99
C THR A 51 3.03 -0.60 2.62
N LYS A 52 3.50 0.40 1.86
CA LYS A 52 3.02 0.64 0.49
C LYS A 52 3.21 -0.55 -0.45
N THR A 53 4.25 -1.36 -0.22
CA THR A 53 4.51 -2.56 -1.01
C THR A 53 3.48 -3.64 -0.72
N GLU A 54 3.09 -3.83 0.54
CA GLU A 54 2.03 -4.77 0.94
C GLU A 54 0.67 -4.30 0.43
N ILE A 55 0.35 -3.01 0.56
CA ILE A 55 -0.92 -2.44 0.05
C ILE A 55 -1.05 -2.62 -1.47
N LYS A 56 0.06 -2.57 -2.21
CA LYS A 56 0.05 -2.82 -3.67
C LYS A 56 -0.15 -4.30 -4.01
N GLY A 57 0.23 -5.21 -3.11
CA GLY A 57 0.19 -6.66 -3.34
C GLY A 57 -1.04 -7.36 -2.75
N ALA A 58 -1.80 -6.69 -1.89
CA ALA A 58 -3.08 -7.15 -1.34
C ALA A 58 -4.20 -7.00 -2.37
#